data_AF-A0A2M6XW58-F1
#
_entry.id   AF-A0A2M6XW58-F1
#
_cell.length_a   1.000
_cell.length_b   1.000
_cell.length_c   1.000
_cell.angle_alpha   90.00
_cell.angle_beta   90.00
_cell.angle_gamma   90.00
#
_symmetry.space_group_name_H-M   'P 1'
#
loop_
_entity.id
_entity.type
_entity.pdbx_description
1 polymer ?
#
loop_
_entity_poly.entity_id
_entity_poly.type
_entity_poly.pdbx_seq_one_letter_code
_entity_poly.pdbx_strand_id
1 'polypeptide(L)'
;ILALSTYLPLADTTRAADIGHSRDTPIFMAHGLQDPVVPYTLGRQSAAYLQQLGCTVSWHEYAMPHSVCMEEIRDIKRWLAQQMAAVEHSEKSSG
;
A
#
# COMPACT_ATOMS: atom_id res chain seq x y z
N ILE A 1 1.62 -4.75 4.20
CA ILE A 1 2.32 -3.47 4.43
C ILE A 1 1.30 -2.34 4.47
N LEU A 2 1.41 -1.40 5.41
CA LEU A 2 0.66 -0.12 5.41
C LEU A 2 1.64 1.00 5.06
N ALA A 3 1.39 1.75 3.99
CA ALA A 3 2.22 2.87 3.54
C ALA A 3 1.34 4.14 3.46
N LEU A 4 1.51 5.06 4.42
CA LEU A 4 0.66 6.23 4.58
C LEU A 4 1.45 7.49 4.28
N SER A 5 0.96 8.34 3.39
CA SER A 5 1.57 9.61 2.98
C SER A 5 3.07 9.49 2.66
N THR A 6 3.42 8.52 1.80
CA THR A 6 4.81 8.17 1.47
C THR A 6 4.98 7.82 -0.01
N TYR A 7 6.22 7.58 -0.44
CA TYR A 7 6.58 7.27 -1.82
C TYR A 7 7.77 6.29 -1.88
N LEU A 8 8.03 5.74 -3.08
CA LEU A 8 9.16 4.87 -3.37
C LEU A 8 10.33 5.70 -3.92
N PRO A 9 11.38 5.97 -3.14
CA PRO A 9 12.44 6.90 -3.54
C PRO A 9 13.41 6.36 -4.59
N LEU A 10 13.51 5.03 -4.75
CA LEU A 10 14.48 4.37 -5.62
C LEU A 10 13.80 3.39 -6.60
N ALA A 11 12.93 3.92 -7.46
CA ALA A 11 12.17 3.11 -8.41
C ALA A 11 13.09 2.26 -9.32
N ASP A 12 14.17 2.84 -9.84
CA ASP A 12 15.08 2.16 -10.78
C ASP A 12 15.83 0.97 -10.16
N THR A 13 16.27 1.08 -8.89
CA THR A 13 16.94 -0.03 -8.19
C THR A 13 15.94 -1.10 -7.75
N THR A 14 14.70 -0.73 -7.47
CA THR A 14 13.61 -1.68 -7.13
C THR A 14 13.34 -2.64 -8.30
N ARG A 15 13.51 -2.20 -9.55
CA ARG A 15 13.39 -3.07 -10.73
C ARG A 15 14.50 -4.13 -10.80
N ALA A 16 15.69 -3.78 -10.33
CA ALA A 16 16.87 -4.62 -10.36
C ALA A 16 16.93 -5.58 -9.16
N ALA A 17 16.17 -5.31 -8.10
CA ALA A 17 16.06 -6.19 -6.95
C ALA A 17 15.15 -7.38 -7.27
N ASP A 18 15.54 -8.57 -6.79
CA ASP A 18 14.65 -9.73 -6.79
C ASP A 18 13.56 -9.52 -5.73
N ILE A 19 12.41 -9.02 -6.18
CA ILE A 19 11.24 -8.78 -5.34
C ILE A 19 10.30 -9.99 -5.25
N GLY A 20 10.75 -11.19 -5.64
CA GLY A 20 9.91 -12.39 -5.78
C GLY A 20 8.96 -12.63 -4.62
N HIS A 21 9.48 -12.77 -3.40
CA HIS A 21 8.68 -12.98 -2.18
C HIS A 21 7.89 -11.73 -1.74
N SER A 22 8.32 -10.54 -2.15
CA SER A 22 7.65 -9.29 -1.79
C SER A 22 6.36 -9.05 -2.58
N ARG A 23 6.19 -9.68 -3.76
CA ARG A 23 4.97 -9.57 -4.58
C ARG A 23 3.74 -10.13 -3.86
N ASP A 24 3.94 -11.19 -3.09
CA ASP A 24 2.87 -11.90 -2.38
C ASP A 24 2.39 -11.15 -1.13
N THR A 25 3.18 -10.18 -0.65
CA THR A 25 2.81 -9.38 0.52
C THR A 25 1.87 -8.24 0.11
N PRO A 26 0.60 -8.23 0.56
CA PRO A 26 -0.34 -7.19 0.15
C PRO A 26 0.02 -5.83 0.75
N ILE A 27 -0.17 -4.77 -0.03
CA ILE A 27 0.20 -3.40 0.32
C ILE A 27 -1.03 -2.52 0.31
N PHE A 28 -1.33 -1.87 1.42
CA PHE A 28 -2.25 -0.74 1.48
C PHE A 28 -1.43 0.55 1.37
N MET A 29 -1.75 1.38 0.39
CA MET A 29 -1.13 2.69 0.19
C MET A 29 -2.20 3.76 0.24
N ALA A 30 -1.98 4.80 1.04
CA ALA A 30 -2.92 5.90 1.22
C ALA A 30 -2.21 7.25 1.22
N HIS A 31 -2.87 8.28 0.68
CA HIS A 31 -2.29 9.62 0.58
C HIS A 31 -3.34 10.73 0.67
N GLY A 32 -2.96 11.86 1.27
CA GLY A 32 -3.75 13.09 1.25
C GLY A 32 -3.61 13.86 -0.07
N LEU A 33 -4.72 14.25 -0.69
CA LEU A 33 -4.72 15.03 -1.94
C LEU A 33 -4.09 16.42 -1.77
N GLN A 34 -4.11 16.97 -0.56
CA GLN A 34 -3.58 18.30 -0.23
C GLN A 34 -2.29 18.22 0.60
N ASP A 35 -1.57 17.10 0.54
CA ASP A 35 -0.33 16.90 1.27
C ASP A 35 0.74 17.92 0.84
N PRO A 36 1.15 18.86 1.73
CA PRO A 36 2.15 19.86 1.39
C PRO A 36 3.59 19.38 1.63
N VAL A 37 3.79 18.19 2.21
CA VAL A 37 5.08 17.64 2.62
C VAL A 37 5.58 16.60 1.62
N VAL A 38 4.73 15.63 1.29
CA VAL A 38 5.00 14.62 0.26
C VAL A 38 3.97 14.80 -0.86
N PRO A 39 4.38 15.30 -2.03
CA PRO A 39 3.45 15.50 -3.14
C PRO A 39 2.65 14.24 -3.46
N TYR A 40 1.32 14.35 -3.49
CA TYR A 40 0.39 13.26 -3.84
C TYR A 40 0.80 12.50 -5.11
N THR A 41 1.34 13.22 -6.09
CA THR A 41 1.79 12.64 -7.36
C THR A 41 2.90 11.60 -7.17
N LEU A 42 3.80 11.79 -6.21
CA LEU A 42 4.85 10.81 -5.91
C LEU A 42 4.27 9.52 -5.31
N GLY A 43 3.31 9.65 -4.39
CA GLY A 43 2.61 8.50 -3.82
C GLY A 43 1.87 7.70 -4.91
N ARG A 44 1.11 8.40 -5.76
CA ARG A 44 0.37 7.80 -6.88
C ARG A 44 1.29 7.11 -7.89
N GLN A 45 2.41 7.74 -8.25
CA GLN A 45 3.40 7.15 -9.14
C GLN A 45 4.03 5.89 -8.52
N SER A 46 4.33 5.92 -7.23
CA SER A 46 4.88 4.78 -6.49
C SER A 46 3.94 3.59 -6.47
N ALA A 47 2.65 3.83 -6.21
CA ALA A 47 1.62 2.78 -6.24
C ALA A 47 1.49 2.16 -7.63
N ALA A 48 1.41 2.99 -8.69
CA ALA A 48 1.35 2.51 -10.06
C ALA A 48 2.58 1.69 -10.46
N TYR A 49 3.78 2.12 -10.03
CA TYR A 49 5.02 1.41 -10.31
C TYR A 49 5.08 0.05 -9.60
N LEU A 50 4.69 -0.01 -8.32
CA LEU A 50 4.61 -1.27 -7.57
C LEU A 50 3.60 -2.25 -8.19
N GLN A 51 2.46 -1.75 -8.69
CA GLN A 51 1.50 -2.56 -9.44
C GLN A 51 2.10 -3.12 -10.74
N GLN A 52 2.86 -2.30 -11.49
CA GLN A 52 3.57 -2.76 -12.69
C GLN A 52 4.60 -3.85 -12.39
N LEU A 53 5.18 -3.85 -11.19
CA LEU A 53 6.11 -4.87 -10.72
C LEU A 53 5.43 -6.16 -10.22
N GLY A 54 4.09 -6.20 -10.23
CA GLY A 54 3.28 -7.36 -9.86
C GLY A 54 2.92 -7.42 -8.37
N CYS A 55 3.13 -6.35 -7.60
CA CYS A 55 2.70 -6.30 -6.20
C CYS A 55 1.19 -6.08 -6.10
N THR A 56 0.56 -6.71 -5.10
CA THR A 56 -0.86 -6.48 -4.79
C THR A 56 -1.01 -5.18 -3.98
N VAL A 57 -1.30 -4.06 -4.67
CA VAL A 57 -1.46 -2.73 -4.05
C VAL A 57 -2.92 -2.27 -4.05
N SER A 58 -3.42 -1.93 -2.86
CA SER A 58 -4.68 -1.22 -2.64
C SER A 58 -4.38 0.27 -2.43
N TRP A 59 -4.68 1.11 -3.42
CA TRP A 59 -4.47 2.55 -3.37
C TRP A 59 -5.72 3.29 -2.90
N HIS A 60 -5.55 4.22 -1.96
CA HIS A 60 -6.61 5.07 -1.42
C HIS A 60 -6.17 6.53 -1.37
N GLU A 61 -7.12 7.45 -1.52
CA GLU A 61 -6.84 8.88 -1.48
C GLU A 61 -7.94 9.62 -0.74
N TYR A 62 -7.54 10.66 0.00
CA TYR A 62 -8.43 11.38 0.89
C TYR A 62 -8.25 12.89 0.73
N ALA A 63 -9.34 13.65 0.85
CA ALA A 63 -9.30 15.11 0.91
C ALA A 63 -8.77 15.57 2.28
N MET A 64 -7.47 15.42 2.50
CA MET A 64 -6.73 15.83 3.69
C MET A 64 -5.30 16.27 3.34
N PRO A 65 -4.63 17.07 4.21
CA PRO A 65 -3.21 17.37 4.10
C PRO A 65 -2.35 16.18 4.58
N HIS A 66 -1.08 16.40 4.92
CA HIS A 66 -0.20 15.39 5.51
C HIS A 66 -0.66 14.98 6.92
N SER A 67 -1.66 14.11 6.99
CA SER A 67 -2.36 13.71 8.20
C SER A 67 -3.09 12.39 7.98
N VAL A 68 -3.79 11.90 9.01
CA VAL A 68 -4.64 10.70 8.92
C VAL A 68 -6.07 11.07 9.32
N CYS A 69 -7.04 10.77 8.45
CA CYS A 69 -8.46 11.06 8.69
C CYS A 69 -9.25 9.80 9.12
N MET A 70 -10.52 9.99 9.51
CA MET A 70 -11.33 8.89 10.03
C MET A 70 -11.84 7.95 8.93
N GLU A 71 -11.97 8.44 7.70
CA GLU A 71 -12.17 7.63 6.50
C GLU A 71 -11.00 6.66 6.33
N GLU A 72 -9.77 7.17 6.35
CA GLU A 72 -8.55 6.35 6.21
C GLU A 72 -8.43 5.28 7.30
N ILE A 73 -8.69 5.63 8.57
CA ILE A 73 -8.70 4.66 9.67
C ILE A 73 -9.73 3.54 9.46
N ARG A 74 -10.92 3.86 8.94
CA ARG A 74 -11.97 2.87 8.67
C ARG A 74 -11.55 1.90 7.56
N ASP A 75 -10.90 2.41 6.52
CA ASP A 75 -10.44 1.60 5.41
C ASP A 75 -9.23 0.74 5.79
N ILE A 76 -8.30 1.26 6.59
CA ILE A 76 -7.22 0.49 7.21
C ILE A 76 -7.79 -0.66 8.06
N LYS A 77 -8.79 -0.38 8.91
CA LYS A 77 -9.43 -1.41 9.74
C LYS A 77 -10.02 -2.52 8.89
N ARG A 78 -10.75 -2.17 7.83
CA ARG A 78 -11.37 -3.13 6.92
C ARG A 78 -10.32 -3.99 6.21
N TRP A 79 -9.27 -3.34 5.70
CA TRP A 79 -8.19 -4.00 5.00
C TRP A 79 -7.45 -4.98 5.93
N LEU A 80 -7.08 -4.56 7.14
CA LEU A 80 -6.43 -5.45 8.12
C LEU A 80 -7.28 -6.67 8.46
N ALA A 81 -8.58 -6.49 8.65
CA ALA A 81 -9.49 -7.61 8.92
C ALA A 81 -9.51 -8.64 7.76
N GLN A 82 -9.48 -8.17 6.51
CA GLN A 82 -9.38 -9.04 5.33
C GLN A 82 -8.07 -9.81 5.30
N GLN A 83 -6.94 -9.14 5.60
CA GLN A 83 -5.64 -9.79 5.63
C GLN A 83 -5.55 -10.88 6.70
N MET A 84 -6.07 -10.63 7.90
CA MET A 84 -6.07 -11.61 8.98
C MET A 84 -6.96 -12.83 8.65
N ALA A 85 -8.15 -12.60 8.09
CA ALA A 85 -9.04 -13.68 7.68
C ALA A 85 -8.44 -14.56 6.56
N ALA A 86 -7.65 -13.98 5.65
CA ALA A 86 -6.96 -14.72 4.60
C ALA A 86 -5.88 -15.66 5.15
N VAL A 87 -5.16 -15.24 6.21
CA VAL A 87 -4.12 -16.06 6.87
C VAL A 87 -4.76 -17.30 7.53
N GLU A 88 -5.88 -17.13 8.24
CA GLU A 88 -6.58 -18.24 8.91
C GLU A 88 -7.07 -19.34 7.94
N HIS A 89 -7.35 -19.00 6.68
CA HIS A 89 -7.76 -19.97 5.66
C HIS A 89 -6.57 -20.67 5.00
N SER A 90 -5.42 -20.01 4.90
CA SER A 90 -4.18 -20.62 4.37
C SER A 90 -3.64 -21.72 5.29
N GLU A 91 -3.80 -21.55 6.61
CA GLU A 91 -3.34 -22.54 7.60
C GLU A 91 -4.22 -23.80 7.64
N LYS A 92 -5.54 -23.67 7.40
CA LYS A 92 -6.47 -24.81 7.42
C LYS A 92 -6.44 -25.68 6.16
N SER A 93 -5.92 -25.17 5.04
CA SER A 93 -5.83 -25.91 3.78
C SER A 93 -4.52 -26.70 3.62
N SER A 94 -3.58 -26.58 4.56
CA SER A 94 -2.26 -27.22 4.50
C SER A 94 -2.10 -28.40 5.49
N GLY A 95 -3.21 -28.88 6.08
CA GLY A 95 -3.26 -29.99 7.03
C GLY A 95 -3.99 -31.21 6.50
#